data_AF-G4QEP2-F1
#
_entry.id   AF-G4QEP2-F1
#
_cell.length_a   1.000
_cell.length_b   1.000
_cell.length_c   1.000
_cell.angle_alpha   90.00
_cell.angle_beta   90.00
_cell.angle_gamma   90.00
#
_symmetry.space_group_name_H-M   'P 1'
#
loop_
_entity.id
_entity.type
_entity.pdbx_description
1 polymer ?
#
loop_
_entity_poly.entity_id
_entity_poly.type
_entity_poly.pdbx_seq_one_letter_code
_entity_poly.pdbx_strand_id
1 'polypeptide(L)'
;MTGFIAVLLYVVWMQLLMLTYAFPRVPMALLGDRNLADWERAEVNRDPSFMVRAKGAHLNCVENFPLFAAVVVIAALMSKSPVVDGLAAFILAARVGQSLVHLISTAPAFVLLRATFFLAQVGMIFWVCYQLIV
;
A
#
# COMPACT_ATOMS: atom_id res chain seq x y z
N MET A 1 -0.50 -9.24 17.08
CA MET A 1 -0.86 -7.84 16.81
C MET A 1 -2.31 -7.82 16.38
N THR A 2 -3.14 -6.92 16.91
CA THR A 2 -4.56 -6.88 16.52
C THR A 2 -4.75 -6.43 15.07
N GLY A 3 -5.82 -6.86 14.42
CA GLY A 3 -6.23 -6.40 13.09
C GLY A 3 -6.38 -4.88 13.02
N PHE A 4 -6.96 -4.24 14.05
CA PHE A 4 -7.11 -2.78 14.09
C PHE A 4 -5.77 -2.03 14.08
N ILE A 5 -4.82 -2.44 14.91
CA ILE A 5 -3.46 -1.86 14.91
C ILE A 5 -2.82 -2.05 13.53
N ALA A 6 -2.96 -3.22 12.90
CA ALA A 6 -2.40 -3.45 11.57
C ALA A 6 -3.01 -2.52 10.51
N VAL A 7 -4.33 -2.28 10.56
CA VAL A 7 -5.01 -1.31 9.68
C VAL A 7 -4.49 0.10 9.91
N LEU A 8 -4.33 0.54 11.17
CA LEU A 8 -3.77 1.86 11.48
C LEU A 8 -2.34 2.02 10.96
N LEU A 9 -1.48 1.01 11.14
CA LEU A 9 -0.12 1.02 10.61
C LEU A 9 -0.10 1.03 9.07
N TYR A 10 -1.04 0.34 8.43
CA TYR A 10 -1.22 0.42 6.98
C TYR A 10 -1.60 1.85 6.57
N VAL A 11 -2.54 2.51 7.27
CA VAL A 11 -2.88 3.93 7.00
C VAL A 11 -1.64 4.82 7.11
N VAL A 12 -0.84 4.66 8.18
CA VAL A 12 0.43 5.39 8.34
C VAL A 12 1.37 5.11 7.17
N TRP A 13 1.50 3.86 6.75
CA TRP A 13 2.36 3.48 5.62
C TRP A 13 1.93 4.15 4.30
N MET A 14 0.62 4.21 4.02
CA MET A 14 0.09 4.92 2.85
C MET A 14 0.41 6.40 2.89
N GLN A 15 0.25 7.04 4.06
CA GLN A 15 0.58 8.46 4.23
C GLN A 15 2.08 8.71 3.99
N LEU A 16 2.95 7.85 4.54
CA LEU A 16 4.39 7.95 4.31
C LEU A 16 4.72 7.84 2.82
N LEU A 17 4.22 6.81 2.13
CA LEU A 17 4.41 6.65 0.69
C LEU A 17 3.88 7.86 -0.10
N MET A 18 2.68 8.35 0.22
CA MET A 18 2.10 9.54 -0.40
C MET A 18 3.04 10.75 -0.27
N LEU A 19 3.54 11.00 0.95
CA LEU A 19 4.42 12.14 1.22
C LEU A 19 5.74 12.04 0.45
N THR A 20 6.28 10.83 0.21
CA THR A 20 7.56 10.69 -0.53
C THR A 20 7.52 11.19 -1.97
N TYR A 21 6.36 11.21 -2.63
CA TYR A 21 6.25 11.73 -4.00
C TYR A 21 5.44 13.03 -4.09
N ALA A 22 4.47 13.25 -3.19
CA ALA A 22 3.64 14.46 -3.23
C ALA A 22 4.37 15.67 -2.63
N PHE A 23 5.08 15.49 -1.50
CA PHE A 23 5.73 16.58 -0.80
C PHE A 23 6.86 17.24 -1.61
N PRO A 24 7.77 16.50 -2.27
CA PRO A 24 8.87 17.11 -3.03
C PRO A 24 8.42 17.99 -4.20
N ARG A 25 7.19 17.82 -4.72
CA ARG A 25 6.69 18.63 -5.84
C ARG A 25 6.56 20.11 -5.48
N VAL A 26 6.20 20.43 -4.23
CA VAL A 26 6.07 21.82 -3.77
C VAL A 26 7.40 22.58 -3.79
N PRO A 27 8.47 22.12 -3.11
CA PRO A 27 9.76 22.79 -3.19
C PRO A 27 10.36 22.77 -4.61
N MET A 28 10.14 21.71 -5.41
CA MET A 28 10.58 21.69 -6.82
C MET A 28 9.92 22.77 -7.68
N ALA A 29 8.68 23.16 -7.38
CA ALA A 29 7.97 24.21 -8.10
C ALA A 29 8.23 25.61 -7.54
N LEU A 30 8.49 25.74 -6.23
CA LEU A 30 8.78 27.04 -5.61
C LEU A 30 10.24 27.47 -5.75
N LEU A 31 11.18 26.52 -5.79
CA LEU A 31 12.63 26.78 -5.80
C LEU A 31 13.31 26.36 -7.10
N GLY A 32 12.57 25.76 -8.04
CA GLY A 32 13.09 25.29 -9.32
C GLY A 32 12.18 25.69 -10.47
N ASP A 33 12.45 25.15 -11.66
CA ASP A 33 11.77 25.55 -12.90
C ASP A 33 10.48 24.76 -13.19
N ARG A 34 9.92 24.07 -12.19
CA ARG A 34 8.68 23.30 -12.38
C ARG A 34 7.45 24.15 -12.21
N ASN A 35 6.46 23.92 -13.07
CA ASN A 35 5.17 24.57 -12.89
C ASN A 35 4.39 23.84 -11.79
N LEU A 36 3.72 24.60 -10.91
CA LEU A 36 2.77 24.03 -9.96
C LEU A 36 1.63 23.26 -10.64
N ALA A 37 1.36 23.56 -11.92
CA ALA A 37 0.39 22.88 -12.76
C ALA A 37 0.89 21.58 -13.41
N ASP A 38 2.15 21.16 -13.20
CA ASP A 38 2.74 19.90 -13.73
C ASP A 38 2.16 18.64 -13.02
N TRP A 39 0.86 18.63 -12.78
CA TRP A 39 0.11 17.49 -12.30
C TRP A 39 -0.37 16.67 -13.50
N GLU A 40 -0.16 15.36 -13.41
CA GLU A 40 -0.46 14.34 -14.44
C GLU A 40 -1.90 14.32 -14.97
N ARG A 41 -2.81 15.15 -14.45
CA ARG A 41 -4.17 15.29 -14.98
C ARG A 41 -4.25 16.18 -16.22
N ALA A 42 -3.29 17.08 -16.43
CA ALA A 42 -3.30 18.02 -17.55
C ALA A 42 -2.01 18.00 -18.38
N GLU A 43 -0.87 17.69 -17.76
CA GLU A 43 0.44 17.83 -18.37
C GLU A 43 1.27 16.53 -18.31
N VAL A 44 2.31 16.46 -19.14
CA VAL A 44 3.24 15.32 -19.18
C VAL A 44 3.95 15.17 -17.83
N ASN A 45 3.93 13.96 -17.27
CA ASN A 45 4.64 13.67 -16.02
C ASN A 45 6.16 13.83 -16.17
N ARG A 46 6.76 14.79 -15.47
CA ARG A 46 8.21 15.01 -15.46
C ARG A 46 8.90 14.46 -14.22
N ASP A 47 8.18 13.76 -13.34
CA ASP A 47 8.73 13.31 -12.07
C ASP A 47 9.94 12.37 -12.21
N PRO A 48 10.91 12.46 -11.28
CA PRO A 48 11.98 11.48 -11.17
C PRO A 48 11.43 10.07 -11.07
N SER A 49 12.18 9.10 -11.62
CA SER A 49 11.75 7.70 -11.68
C SER A 49 11.36 7.13 -10.31
N PHE A 50 12.03 7.56 -9.23
CA PHE A 50 11.67 7.18 -7.86
C PHE A 50 10.27 7.67 -7.46
N MET A 51 9.92 8.92 -7.75
CA MET A 51 8.61 9.49 -7.43
C MET A 51 7.49 8.80 -8.20
N VAL A 52 7.73 8.47 -9.48
CA VAL A 52 6.80 7.67 -10.29
C VAL A 52 6.56 6.29 -9.66
N ARG A 53 7.64 5.60 -9.24
CA ARG A 53 7.53 4.30 -8.55
C ARG A 53 6.84 4.40 -7.20
N ALA A 54 7.13 5.45 -6.42
CA ALA A 54 6.50 5.69 -5.12
C ALA A 54 5.00 5.95 -5.24
N LYS A 55 4.58 6.72 -6.26
CA LYS A 55 3.18 6.88 -6.59
C LYS A 55 2.52 5.55 -6.95
N GLY A 56 3.17 4.73 -7.78
CA GLY A 56 2.69 3.38 -8.11
C GLY A 56 2.53 2.48 -6.87
N ALA A 57 3.50 2.51 -5.96
CA ALA A 57 3.44 1.77 -4.70
C ALA A 57 2.29 2.24 -3.79
N HIS A 58 2.07 3.57 -3.71
CA HIS A 58 0.96 4.15 -2.96
C HIS A 58 -0.40 3.77 -3.56
N LEU A 59 -0.58 3.89 -4.88
CA LEU A 59 -1.84 3.50 -5.53
C LEU A 59 -2.14 2.01 -5.33
N ASN A 60 -1.12 1.16 -5.43
CA ASN A 60 -1.28 -0.26 -5.15
C ASN A 60 -1.72 -0.52 -3.70
N CYS A 61 -1.21 0.25 -2.73
CA CYS A 61 -1.69 0.21 -1.36
C CYS A 61 -3.16 0.60 -1.25
N VAL A 62 -3.55 1.71 -1.87
CA VAL A 62 -4.93 2.23 -1.84
C VAL A 62 -5.94 1.22 -2.42
N GLU A 63 -5.59 0.51 -3.49
CA GLU A 63 -6.46 -0.50 -4.10
C GLU A 63 -6.65 -1.74 -3.21
N ASN A 64 -5.64 -2.10 -2.44
CA ASN A 64 -5.66 -3.30 -1.60
C ASN A 64 -6.20 -3.05 -0.19
N PHE A 65 -6.04 -1.83 0.32
CA PHE A 65 -6.44 -1.45 1.67
C PHE A 65 -7.91 -1.77 1.99
N PRO A 66 -8.90 -1.49 1.11
CA PRO A 66 -10.31 -1.80 1.38
C PRO A 66 -10.56 -3.27 1.69
N LEU A 67 -9.85 -4.20 1.02
CA LEU A 67 -10.00 -5.63 1.25
C LEU A 67 -9.62 -6.00 2.69
N PHE A 68 -8.47 -5.53 3.15
CA PHE A 68 -8.00 -5.83 4.50
C PHE A 68 -8.81 -5.12 5.57
N ALA A 69 -9.08 -3.82 5.39
CA ALA A 69 -9.84 -3.03 6.34
C ALA A 69 -11.28 -3.56 6.52
N ALA A 70 -11.96 -3.93 5.43
CA ALA A 70 -13.30 -4.49 5.49
C ALA A 70 -13.34 -5.79 6.29
N VAL A 71 -12.40 -6.71 6.04
CA VAL A 71 -12.34 -8.00 6.74
C VAL A 71 -12.07 -7.83 8.23
N VAL A 72 -11.20 -6.88 8.62
CA VAL A 72 -10.93 -6.55 10.03
C VAL A 72 -12.20 -6.05 10.72
N VAL A 73 -12.94 -5.13 10.09
CA VAL A 73 -14.19 -4.58 10.65
C VAL A 73 -15.27 -5.65 10.73
N ILE A 74 -15.48 -6.43 9.67
CA ILE A 74 -16.47 -7.52 9.64
C ILE A 74 -16.16 -8.54 10.73
N ALA A 75 -14.91 -8.97 10.88
CA ALA A 75 -14.52 -9.91 11.93
C ALA A 75 -14.87 -9.38 13.33
N ALA A 76 -14.64 -8.09 13.59
CA ALA A 76 -15.00 -7.48 14.86
C ALA A 76 -16.52 -7.47 15.08
N LEU A 77 -17.30 -7.12 14.06
CA LEU A 77 -18.77 -7.15 14.12
C LEU A 77 -19.32 -8.58 14.32
N MET A 78 -18.62 -9.59 13.81
CA MET A 78 -18.93 -11.01 14.02
C MET A 78 -18.42 -11.55 15.35
N SER A 79 -17.76 -10.74 16.19
CA SER A 79 -17.05 -11.18 17.40
C SER A 79 -16.00 -12.29 17.15
N LYS A 80 -15.43 -12.31 15.94
CA LYS A 80 -14.40 -13.27 15.46
C LYS A 80 -13.03 -12.59 15.23
N SER A 81 -12.73 -11.46 15.88
CA SER A 81 -11.45 -10.74 15.76
C SER A 81 -10.17 -11.61 15.86
N PRO A 82 -10.09 -12.64 16.72
CA PRO A 82 -8.90 -13.47 16.83
C PRO A 82 -8.45 -14.15 15.52
N VAL A 83 -9.39 -14.43 14.60
CA VAL A 83 -9.09 -14.99 13.27
C VAL A 83 -8.19 -14.05 12.46
N VAL A 84 -8.47 -12.75 12.53
CA VAL A 84 -7.69 -11.72 11.84
C VAL A 84 -6.38 -11.46 12.57
N ASP A 85 -6.41 -11.39 13.90
CA ASP A 85 -5.26 -11.07 14.74
C ASP A 85 -4.09 -12.05 14.53
N GLY A 86 -4.40 -13.31 14.23
CA GLY A 86 -3.40 -14.34 13.90
C GLY A 86 -2.59 -14.06 12.62
N LEU A 87 -3.15 -13.30 11.67
CA LEU A 87 -2.54 -13.04 10.35
C LEU A 87 -2.22 -11.56 10.10
N ALA A 88 -2.75 -10.65 10.92
CA ALA A 88 -2.65 -9.21 10.73
C ALA A 88 -1.20 -8.71 10.53
N ALA A 89 -0.25 -9.24 11.30
CA ALA A 89 1.16 -8.88 11.18
C ALA A 89 1.80 -9.31 9.87
N PHE A 90 1.47 -10.51 9.40
CA PHE A 90 2.01 -11.04 8.15
C PHE A 90 1.44 -10.30 6.94
N ILE A 91 0.14 -9.95 6.96
CA ILE A 91 -0.50 -9.15 5.92
C ILE A 91 0.16 -7.77 5.82
N LEU A 92 0.35 -7.09 6.96
CA LEU A 92 1.04 -5.79 7.00
C LEU A 92 2.49 -5.89 6.52
N ALA A 93 3.24 -6.90 6.99
CA ALA A 93 4.64 -7.10 6.58
C ALA A 93 4.75 -7.34 5.07
N ALA A 94 3.85 -8.16 4.50
CA ALA A 94 3.82 -8.40 3.06
C ALA A 94 3.49 -7.13 2.27
N ARG A 95 2.61 -6.26 2.78
CA ARG A 95 2.32 -4.96 2.16
C ARG A 95 3.52 -4.03 2.14
N VAL A 96 4.20 -3.90 3.28
CA VAL A 96 5.40 -3.07 3.41
C VAL A 96 6.50 -3.61 2.49
N GLY A 97 6.73 -4.93 2.52
CA GLY A 97 7.68 -5.60 1.63
C GLY A 97 7.38 -5.36 0.15
N GLN A 98 6.14 -5.55 -0.28
CA GLN A 98 5.71 -5.27 -1.67
C GLN A 98 6.01 -3.82 -2.07
N SER A 99 5.70 -2.87 -1.19
CA SER A 99 5.92 -1.45 -1.42
C SER A 99 7.40 -1.11 -1.56
N LEU A 100 8.24 -1.64 -0.66
CA LEU A 100 9.69 -1.43 -0.71
C LEU A 100 10.31 -1.99 -2.00
N VAL A 101 9.92 -3.21 -2.41
CA VAL A 101 10.37 -3.80 -3.68
C VAL A 101 9.93 -2.93 -4.87
N HIS A 102 8.75 -2.30 -4.78
CA HIS A 102 8.23 -1.38 -5.79
C HIS A 102 9.06 -0.10 -5.91
N LEU A 103 9.60 0.40 -4.80
CA LEU A 103 10.47 1.57 -4.78
C LEU A 103 11.86 1.27 -5.37
N ILE A 104 12.38 0.07 -5.15
CA ILE A 104 13.74 -0.31 -5.53
C ILE A 104 13.90 -0.45 -7.04
N SER A 105 13.09 -1.28 -7.71
CA SER A 105 13.31 -1.62 -9.12
C SER A 105 12.07 -2.11 -9.87
N THR A 106 12.09 -1.93 -11.18
CA THR A 106 11.09 -2.45 -12.14
C THR A 106 11.61 -3.64 -12.94
N ALA A 107 12.81 -4.16 -12.65
CA ALA A 107 13.36 -5.32 -13.33
C ALA A 107 12.46 -6.57 -13.13
N PRO A 108 12.43 -7.52 -14.09
CA PRO A 108 11.53 -8.68 -14.05
C PRO A 108 11.55 -9.46 -12.73
N ALA A 109 12.72 -9.69 -12.13
CA ALA A 109 12.83 -10.37 -10.84
C ALA A 109 12.11 -9.63 -9.70
N PHE A 110 12.18 -8.30 -9.66
CA PHE A 110 11.50 -7.47 -8.67
C PHE A 110 9.98 -7.40 -8.94
N VAL A 111 9.57 -7.47 -10.20
CA VAL A 111 8.14 -7.58 -10.57
C VAL A 111 7.56 -8.87 -10.02
N LEU A 112 8.24 -10.01 -10.24
CA LEU A 112 7.82 -11.31 -9.72
C LEU A 112 7.79 -11.32 -8.18
N LEU A 113 8.81 -10.75 -7.53
CA LEU A 113 8.84 -10.66 -6.07
C LEU A 113 7.66 -9.84 -5.51
N ARG A 114 7.27 -8.73 -6.16
CA ARG A 114 6.06 -7.99 -5.77
C ARG A 114 4.79 -8.80 -5.96
N ALA A 115 4.70 -9.56 -7.05
CA ALA A 115 3.57 -10.45 -7.29
C ALA A 115 3.46 -11.51 -6.17
N THR A 116 4.59 -12.05 -5.69
CA THR A 116 4.60 -12.97 -4.55
C THR A 116 4.05 -12.33 -3.27
N PHE A 117 4.51 -11.12 -2.92
CA PHE A 117 3.97 -10.40 -1.75
C PHE A 117 2.48 -10.06 -1.91
N PHE A 118 2.04 -9.70 -3.12
CA PHE A 118 0.64 -9.44 -3.41
C PHE A 118 -0.22 -10.69 -3.20
N LEU A 119 0.19 -11.82 -3.81
CA LEU A 119 -0.52 -13.09 -3.70
C LEU A 119 -0.56 -13.60 -2.26
N ALA A 120 0.52 -13.42 -1.49
CA ALA A 120 0.52 -13.76 -0.07
C ALA A 120 -0.57 -12.99 0.70
N GLN A 121 -0.73 -11.69 0.44
CA GLN A 121 -1.76 -10.88 1.09
C GLN A 121 -3.16 -11.29 0.67
N VAL A 122 -3.40 -11.43 -0.62
CA VAL A 122 -4.71 -11.87 -1.14
C VAL A 122 -5.06 -13.25 -0.59
N GLY A 123 -4.11 -14.19 -0.57
CA GLY A 123 -4.31 -15.53 -0.03
C GLY A 123 -4.62 -15.53 1.47
N MET A 124 -3.90 -14.75 2.27
CA MET A 124 -4.19 -14.61 3.71
C MET A 124 -5.54 -13.95 3.95
N ILE A 125 -5.90 -12.90 3.21
CA ILE A 125 -7.22 -12.25 3.33
C ILE A 125 -8.33 -13.22 2.92
N PHE A 126 -8.14 -13.97 1.83
CA PHE A 126 -9.10 -14.98 1.39
C PHE A 126 -9.30 -16.08 2.43
N TRP A 127 -8.22 -16.55 3.05
CA TRP A 127 -8.26 -17.51 4.15
C TRP A 127 -9.05 -16.96 5.35
N VAL A 128 -8.80 -15.71 5.75
CA VAL A 128 -9.57 -15.06 6.82
C VAL A 128 -11.05 -14.99 6.46
N CYS A 129 -11.41 -14.59 5.24
CA CYS A 129 -12.81 -14.58 4.79
C CYS A 129 -13.47 -15.96 4.94
N TYR A 130 -12.78 -17.02 4.52
CA TYR A 130 -13.27 -18.39 4.68
C TYR A 130 -13.52 -18.75 6.15
N GLN A 131 -12.57 -18.45 7.04
CA GLN A 131 -12.68 -18.72 8.48
C GLN A 131 -13.75 -17.87 9.19
N LEU A 132 -14.11 -16.71 8.65
CA LEU A 132 -15.21 -15.91 9.18
C LEU A 132 -16.57 -16.51 8.80
N ILE A 133 -16.69 -17.07 7.60
CA ILE A 133 -17.95 -17.64 7.08
C ILE A 133 -18.27 -18.99 7.73
N VAL A 134 -17.26 -19.86 7.92
CA VAL A 134 -17.40 -21.17 8.57
C VAL A 134 -17.44 -21.02 10.09
#